data_AF-A0A6P0Z8Q0-F1
#
_entry.id   AF-A0A6P0Z8Q0-F1
#
_cell.length_a   1.000
_cell.length_b   1.000
_cell.length_c   1.000
_cell.angle_alpha   90.00
_cell.angle_beta   90.00
_cell.angle_gamma   90.00
#
_symmetry.space_group_name_H-M   'P 1'
#
loop_
_entity.id
_entity.type
_entity.pdbx_description
1 polymer ?
#
loop_
_entity_poly.entity_id
_entity_poly.type
_entity_poly.pdbx_seq_one_letter_code
_entity_poly.pdbx_strand_id
1 'polypeptide(L)'
;GLGNDTLTGDNFSGGKGSDTFVLALGEGTDTIVDFQIGEDLIALADSLSFGQLSITEDGGNTLIGFEEETLAILKGINANELTDTSFTVI
;
A
#
# COMPACT_ATOMS: atom_id res chain seq x y z
N GLY A 1 -10.21 -4.52 1.82
CA GLY A 1 -11.51 -5.08 1.38
C GLY A 1 -12.53 -3.98 1.46
N LEU A 2 -13.83 -4.23 1.34
CA LEU A 2 -14.78 -3.11 1.39
C LEU A 2 -14.74 -2.41 2.76
N GLY A 3 -14.53 -1.10 2.71
CA GLY A 3 -14.38 -0.24 3.87
C GLY A 3 -12.92 0.17 4.10
N ASN A 4 -12.72 1.06 5.07
CA ASN A 4 -11.38 1.47 5.46
C ASN A 4 -10.81 0.46 6.45
N ASP A 5 -9.91 -0.41 6.01
CA ASP A 5 -9.32 -1.44 6.84
C ASP A 5 -7.98 -0.98 7.46
N THR A 6 -7.58 -1.61 8.56
CA THR A 6 -6.19 -1.58 9.03
C THR A 6 -5.55 -2.91 8.69
N LEU A 7 -4.56 -2.88 7.81
CA LEU A 7 -3.85 -4.06 7.34
C LEU A 7 -2.51 -4.17 8.06
N THR A 8 -2.18 -5.39 8.46
CA THR A 8 -0.92 -5.74 9.12
C THR A 8 -0.45 -7.06 8.52
N GLY A 9 0.84 -7.14 8.21
CA GLY A 9 1.51 -8.36 7.78
C GLY A 9 1.40 -9.47 8.82
N ASP A 10 1.71 -10.71 8.43
CA ASP A 10 1.31 -11.93 9.13
C ASP A 10 1.28 -11.84 10.67
N ASN A 11 0.06 -11.99 11.18
CA ASN A 11 -0.33 -11.98 12.58
C ASN A 11 0.52 -13.00 13.36
N PHE A 12 1.35 -12.53 14.30
CA PHE A 12 2.23 -13.29 15.22
C PHE A 12 3.71 -13.48 14.84
N SER A 13 4.22 -13.01 13.69
CA SER A 13 5.67 -12.96 13.41
C SER A 13 6.34 -11.64 13.81
N GLY A 14 5.53 -10.61 14.11
CA GLY A 14 5.98 -9.24 14.33
C GLY A 14 6.29 -8.51 13.02
N GLY A 15 5.56 -8.80 11.95
CA GLY A 15 5.79 -8.26 10.60
C GLY A 15 7.03 -8.87 9.93
N LYS A 16 7.31 -10.17 10.14
CA LYS A 16 8.39 -10.87 9.44
C LYS A 16 7.82 -11.74 8.34
N GLY A 17 8.43 -11.69 7.15
CA GLY A 17 7.96 -12.38 5.97
C GLY A 17 7.69 -11.39 4.86
N SER A 18 7.68 -11.89 3.62
CA SER A 18 7.29 -11.08 2.45
C SER A 18 5.76 -11.09 2.38
N ASP A 19 5.16 -10.01 2.86
CA ASP A 19 3.71 -9.80 2.85
C ASP A 19 3.27 -9.17 1.53
N THR A 20 2.00 -9.37 1.14
CA THR A 20 1.42 -8.72 -0.03
C THR A 20 0.08 -8.10 0.31
N PHE A 21 -0.01 -6.78 0.19
CA PHE A 21 -1.20 -5.98 0.47
C PHE A 21 -1.93 -5.68 -0.84
N VAL A 22 -3.19 -6.08 -0.96
CA VAL A 22 -3.98 -5.90 -2.20
C VAL A 22 -4.74 -4.58 -2.14
N LEU A 23 -4.55 -3.73 -3.14
CA LEU A 23 -5.32 -2.51 -3.36
C LEU A 23 -6.19 -2.64 -4.62
N ALA A 24 -7.44 -2.20 -4.50
CA ALA A 24 -8.46 -2.28 -5.53
C ALA A 24 -9.31 -0.99 -5.51
N LEU A 25 -9.95 -0.69 -6.63
CA LEU A 25 -10.72 0.55 -6.78
C LEU A 25 -12.07 0.45 -6.07
N GLY A 26 -12.50 1.54 -5.41
CA GLY A 26 -13.81 1.60 -4.77
C GLY A 26 -13.96 0.73 -3.52
N GLU A 27 -12.87 0.18 -3.00
CA GLU A 27 -12.87 -0.58 -1.75
C GLU A 27 -12.73 0.33 -0.53
N GLY A 28 -12.29 1.59 -0.69
CA GLY A 28 -12.05 2.52 0.41
C GLY A 28 -10.57 2.78 0.64
N THR A 29 -10.24 3.43 1.76
CA THR A 29 -8.87 3.79 2.11
C THR A 29 -8.33 2.90 3.22
N ASP A 30 -7.41 2.01 2.85
CA ASP A 30 -6.76 1.10 3.80
C ASP A 30 -5.56 1.77 4.51
N THR A 31 -5.28 1.36 5.74
CA THR A 31 -4.09 1.80 6.49
C THR A 31 -3.16 0.61 6.74
N ILE A 32 -1.96 0.66 6.18
CA ILE A 32 -0.93 -0.36 6.34
C ILE A 32 0.08 0.12 7.38
N VAL A 33 0.29 -0.67 8.45
CA VAL A 33 1.02 -0.20 9.64
C VAL A 33 2.44 -0.74 9.79
N ASP A 34 2.81 -1.79 9.06
CA ASP A 34 4.07 -2.52 9.22
C ASP A 34 4.78 -2.86 7.90
N PHE A 35 4.44 -2.16 6.81
CA PHE A 35 5.06 -2.36 5.49
C PHE A 35 6.58 -2.24 5.52
N GLN A 36 7.29 -3.18 4.89
CA GLN A 36 8.75 -3.21 4.82
C GLN A 36 9.25 -3.05 3.39
N ILE A 37 9.98 -1.96 3.15
CA ILE A 37 10.58 -1.66 1.85
C ILE A 37 11.56 -2.77 1.45
N GLY A 38 11.35 -3.34 0.26
CA GLY A 38 12.21 -4.38 -0.31
C GLY A 38 11.93 -5.80 0.19
N GLU A 39 10.97 -5.98 1.11
CA GLU A 39 10.49 -7.29 1.57
C GLU A 39 9.02 -7.48 1.20
N ASP A 40 8.18 -6.48 1.45
CA ASP A 40 6.74 -6.52 1.16
C ASP A 40 6.41 -5.95 -0.21
N LEU A 41 5.24 -6.36 -0.71
CA LEU A 41 4.68 -5.91 -1.97
C LEU A 41 3.28 -5.34 -1.81
N ILE A 42 2.94 -4.40 -2.69
CA ILE A 42 1.58 -3.92 -2.91
C ILE A 42 1.08 -4.52 -4.21
N ALA A 43 0.07 -5.37 -4.14
CA ALA A 43 -0.60 -5.93 -5.29
C ALA A 43 -1.72 -5.00 -5.76
N LEU A 44 -1.66 -4.61 -7.03
CA LEU A 44 -2.61 -3.74 -7.69
C LEU A 44 -3.62 -4.59 -8.47
N ALA A 45 -4.88 -4.54 -8.07
CA ALA A 45 -6.00 -5.20 -8.75
C ALA A 45 -6.74 -4.23 -9.69
N ASP A 46 -7.81 -4.69 -10.34
CA ASP A 46 -8.71 -3.88 -11.16
C ASP A 46 -8.02 -3.06 -12.27
N SER A 47 -6.99 -3.64 -12.88
CA SER A 47 -6.19 -3.01 -13.94
C SER A 47 -5.39 -1.77 -13.49
N LEU A 48 -5.24 -1.55 -12.18
CA LEU A 48 -4.31 -0.58 -11.65
C LEU A 48 -2.87 -0.95 -12.04
N SER A 49 -2.05 0.07 -12.28
CA SER A 49 -0.62 -0.08 -12.53
C SER A 49 0.15 1.03 -11.83
N PHE A 50 1.41 0.75 -11.48
CA PHE A 50 2.27 1.69 -10.75
C PHE A 50 2.32 3.08 -11.39
N GLY A 51 2.42 3.14 -12.72
CA GLY A 51 2.53 4.41 -13.46
C GLY A 51 1.28 5.30 -13.40
N GLN A 52 0.15 4.78 -12.89
CA GLN A 52 -1.09 5.54 -12.71
C GLN A 52 -1.28 6.05 -11.28
N LEU A 53 -0.46 5.57 -10.33
CA LEU A 53 -0.60 5.93 -8.93
C LEU A 53 -0.04 7.32 -8.66
N SER A 54 -0.72 8.05 -7.79
CA SER A 54 -0.14 9.19 -7.08
C SER A 54 0.45 8.69 -5.76
N ILE A 55 1.70 9.03 -5.49
CA ILE A 55 2.41 8.65 -4.26
C ILE A 55 2.89 9.95 -3.63
N THR A 56 2.35 10.28 -2.46
CA THR A 56 2.57 11.58 -1.80
C THR A 56 2.87 11.40 -0.31
N GLU A 57 3.66 12.30 0.27
CA GLU A 57 3.90 12.30 1.72
C GLU A 57 2.85 13.11 2.46
N ASP A 58 2.38 12.58 3.60
CA ASP A 58 1.57 13.31 4.58
C ASP A 58 1.95 12.93 6.01
N GLY A 59 2.48 13.89 6.77
CA GLY A 59 2.76 13.73 8.20
C GLY A 59 3.67 12.53 8.54
N GLY A 60 4.67 12.24 7.69
CA GLY A 60 5.57 11.08 7.85
C GLY A 60 4.97 9.74 7.45
N ASN A 61 3.84 9.76 6.73
CA ASN A 61 3.22 8.60 6.09
C ASN A 61 3.25 8.81 4.58
N THR A 62 3.03 7.72 3.84
CA THR A 62 2.83 7.78 2.40
C THR A 62 1.38 7.50 2.05
N LEU A 63 0.78 8.35 1.22
CA LEU A 63 -0.53 8.15 0.63
C LEU A 63 -0.36 7.64 -0.79
N ILE A 64 -1.00 6.51 -1.08
CA ILE A 64 -1.13 5.94 -2.42
C ILE A 64 -2.54 6.21 -2.89
N GLY A 65 -2.66 6.92 -4.00
CA GLY A 65 -3.95 7.28 -4.58
C GLY A 65 -4.03 6.99 -6.07
N PHE A 66 -5.24 6.97 -6.59
CA PHE A 66 -5.57 6.91 -8.01
C PHE A 66 -6.70 7.91 -8.29
N GLU A 67 -6.48 8.83 -9.22
CA GLU A 67 -7.40 9.94 -9.49
C GLU A 67 -7.81 10.70 -8.21
N GLU A 68 -9.09 10.64 -7.82
CA GLU A 68 -9.64 11.30 -6.63
C GLU A 68 -9.70 10.38 -5.39
N GLU A 69 -9.34 9.09 -5.54
CA GLU A 69 -9.40 8.09 -4.48
C GLU A 69 -8.04 7.90 -3.81
N THR A 70 -8.01 7.96 -2.48
CA THR A 70 -6.87 7.45 -1.70
C THR A 70 -7.09 5.97 -1.46
N LEU A 71 -6.25 5.13 -2.04
CA LEU A 71 -6.31 3.68 -1.93
C LEU A 71 -5.71 3.19 -0.61
N ALA A 72 -4.55 3.75 -0.22
CA ALA A 72 -3.87 3.32 0.99
C ALA A 72 -3.04 4.42 1.67
N ILE A 73 -2.85 4.26 2.98
CA ILE A 73 -1.94 5.03 3.82
C ILE A 73 -0.91 4.07 4.41
N LEU A 74 0.36 4.25 4.07
CA LEU A 74 1.48 3.50 4.63
C LEU A 74 2.08 4.29 5.79
N LYS A 75 1.96 3.77 7.01
CA LYS A 75 2.45 4.44 8.22
C LYS A 75 3.97 4.40 8.30
N GLY A 76 4.60 5.56 8.51
CA GLY A 76 6.03 5.65 8.77
C GLY A 76 6.92 5.38 7.54
N ILE A 77 6.34 5.27 6.35
CA ILE A 77 7.07 5.06 5.10
C ILE A 77 7.29 6.39 4.40
N ASN A 78 8.52 6.64 3.95
CA ASN A 78 8.84 7.78 3.10
C ASN A 78 8.41 7.51 1.65
N ALA A 79 7.70 8.44 1.03
CA ALA A 79 7.18 8.24 -0.32
C ALA A 79 8.30 8.02 -1.36
N ASN A 80 9.49 8.60 -1.14
CA ASN A 80 10.63 8.47 -2.04
C ASN A 80 11.32 7.09 -1.95
N GLU A 81 11.00 6.27 -0.94
CA GLU A 81 11.51 4.90 -0.82
C GLU A 81 10.66 3.91 -1.61
N LEU A 82 9.42 4.27 -1.97
CA LEU A 82 8.58 3.45 -2.85
C LEU A 82 9.00 3.64 -4.30
N THR A 83 9.30 2.52 -4.94
CA THR A 83 9.60 2.45 -6.38
C THR A 83 8.72 1.40 -7.03
N ASP A 84 8.83 1.22 -8.34
CA ASP A 84 8.07 0.20 -9.06
C ASP A 84 8.31 -1.22 -8.51
N THR A 85 9.46 -1.48 -7.88
CA THR A 85 9.75 -2.78 -7.26
C THR A 85 8.94 -3.05 -6.00
N SER A 86 8.29 -2.04 -5.41
CA SER A 86 7.39 -2.20 -4.27
C SER A 86 5.99 -2.68 -4.69
N PHE A 87 5.72 -2.78 -6.00
CA PHE A 87 4.40 -3.07 -6.54
C PHE A 87 4.42 -4.27 -7.49
N THR A 88 3.29 -4.97 -7.52
CA THR A 88 2.98 -6.00 -8.51
C THR A 88 1.54 -5.83 -9.00
N VAL A 89 1.20 -6.39 -10.16
CA VAL A 89 -0.18 -6.42 -10.67
C VAL A 89 -0.72 -7.84 -10.54
N ILE A 90 -2.01 -7.99 -10.22
CA ILE A 90 -2.71 -9.28 -10.09
C ILE A 90 -3.99 -9.37 -10.92
#